data_AF-A0A9P1AYD6-F1
#
_entry.id   AF-A0A9P1AYD6-F1
#
_cell.length_a   1.000
_cell.length_b   1.000
_cell.length_c   1.000
_cell.angle_alpha   90.00
_cell.angle_beta   90.00
_cell.angle_gamma   90.00
#
_symmetry.space_group_name_H-M   'P 1'
#
loop_
_entity.id
_entity.type
_entity.pdbx_description
1 polymer ?
#
loop_
_entity_poly.entity_id
_entity_poly.type
_entity_poly.pdbx_seq_one_letter_code
_entity_poly.pdbx_strand_id
1 'polypeptide(L)'
;MKAVFVLVAVALAVLFSSAEALDLECEMCKMSVKIVVPMLGEDTEDIKKAVDTECKKEFHSIPFGTQECKKFVDNKLDPIIHELENGTAPSDVCTKLGMC
;
A
#
# COMPACT_ATOMS: atom_id res chain seq x y z
N MET A 1 27.13 -29.35 0.44
CA MET A 1 27.27 -28.39 -0.68
C MET A 1 25.92 -28.02 -1.29
N LYS A 2 25.11 -28.95 -1.83
CA LYS A 2 23.78 -28.65 -2.41
C LYS A 2 22.82 -27.90 -1.48
N ALA A 3 22.70 -28.31 -0.21
CA ALA A 3 21.83 -27.65 0.77
C ALA A 3 22.25 -26.20 1.07
N VAL A 4 23.55 -25.90 1.06
CA VAL A 4 24.07 -24.55 1.28
C VAL A 4 23.73 -23.63 0.11
N PHE A 5 23.87 -24.12 -1.13
CA PHE A 5 23.47 -23.38 -2.33
C PHE A 5 21.97 -23.07 -2.38
N VAL A 6 21.12 -24.01 -1.95
CA VAL A 6 19.66 -23.80 -1.88
C VAL A 6 19.32 -22.76 -0.81
N LEU A 7 19.93 -22.83 0.38
CA LEU A 7 19.69 -21.87 1.45
C LEU A 7 20.12 -20.45 1.05
N VAL A 8 21.25 -20.31 0.36
CA VAL A 8 21.73 -19.01 -0.16
C VAL A 8 20.80 -18.46 -1.24
N ALA A 9 20.34 -19.30 -2.18
CA ALA A 9 19.41 -18.88 -3.22
C ALA A 9 18.04 -18.45 -2.66
N VAL A 10 17.52 -19.16 -1.65
CA VAL A 10 16.27 -18.80 -0.97
C VAL A 10 16.44 -17.50 -0.19
N ALA A 11 17.54 -17.33 0.55
CA ALA A 11 17.79 -16.09 1.29
C ALA A 11 17.89 -14.88 0.34
N LEU A 12 18.56 -15.01 -0.79
CA LEU A 12 18.65 -13.96 -1.81
C LEU A 12 17.28 -13.63 -2.42
N ALA A 13 16.46 -14.64 -2.74
CA ALA A 13 15.11 -14.43 -3.26
C ALA A 13 14.19 -13.74 -2.25
N VAL A 14 14.23 -14.15 -0.97
CA VAL A 14 13.39 -13.55 0.09
C VAL A 14 13.76 -12.09 0.34
N LEU A 15 15.05 -11.77 0.36
CA LEU A 15 15.51 -10.39 0.52
C LEU A 15 15.06 -9.51 -0.65
N PHE A 16 15.15 -10.02 -1.88
CA PHE A 16 14.69 -9.31 -3.08
C PHE A 16 13.18 -9.04 -3.02
N SER A 17 12.37 -10.06 -2.72
CA SER A 17 10.91 -9.92 -2.69
C SER A 17 10.38 -8.97 -1.61
N SER A 18 11.07 -8.87 -0.47
CA SER A 18 10.64 -7.98 0.63
C SER A 18 10.78 -6.49 0.30
N ALA A 19 11.81 -6.13 -0.48
CA ALA A 19 12.05 -4.74 -0.88
C ALA A 19 11.01 -4.27 -1.91
N GLU A 20 10.67 -5.14 -2.86
CA GLU A 20 9.65 -4.85 -3.90
C GLU A 20 8.24 -4.74 -3.30
N ALA A 21 7.94 -5.54 -2.27
CA ALA A 21 6.66 -5.47 -1.57
C ALA A 21 6.50 -4.17 -0.77
N LEU A 22 7.57 -3.70 -0.13
CA LEU A 22 7.56 -2.43 0.61
C LEU A 22 7.40 -1.22 -0.34
N ASP A 23 8.04 -1.26 -1.51
CA ASP A 23 7.92 -0.20 -2.51
C ASP A 23 6.49 -0.07 -3.05
N LEU A 24 5.84 -1.20 -3.35
CA LEU A 24 4.44 -1.21 -3.79
C LEU A 24 3.49 -0.71 -2.70
N GLU A 25 3.67 -1.15 -1.44
CA GLU A 25 2.84 -0.68 -0.31
C GLU A 25 3.00 0.83 -0.08
N CYS A 26 4.23 1.36 -0.19
CA CYS A 26 4.52 2.78 -0.09
C CYS A 26 3.80 3.59 -1.18
N GLU A 27 3.84 3.14 -2.44
CA GLU A 27 3.17 3.81 -3.56
C GLU A 27 1.65 3.76 -3.45
N MET A 28 1.08 2.62 -3.03
CA MET A 28 -0.36 2.50 -2.76
C MET A 28 -0.81 3.41 -1.63
N CYS A 29 0.01 3.57 -0.57
CA CYS A 29 -0.27 4.52 0.50
C CYS A 29 -0.27 5.97 0.01
N LYS A 30 0.78 6.40 -0.70
CA LYS A 30 0.87 7.77 -1.22
C LYS A 30 -0.28 8.10 -2.17
N MET A 31 -0.67 7.14 -3.02
CA MET A 31 -1.83 7.27 -3.88
C MET A 31 -3.11 7.44 -3.04
N SER A 32 -3.31 6.58 -2.05
CA SER A 32 -4.48 6.64 -1.17
C SER A 32 -4.58 7.96 -0.43
N VAL A 33 -3.48 8.46 0.13
CA VAL A 33 -3.45 9.79 0.79
C VAL A 33 -3.92 10.89 -0.15
N LYS A 34 -3.45 10.90 -1.41
CA LYS A 34 -3.86 11.92 -2.40
C LYS A 34 -5.36 11.87 -2.70
N ILE A 35 -5.97 10.68 -2.69
CA ILE A 35 -7.41 10.49 -2.92
C ILE A 35 -8.23 10.84 -1.68
N VAL A 36 -7.76 10.46 -0.48
CA VAL A 36 -8.48 10.66 0.78
C VAL A 36 -8.52 12.12 1.20
N VAL A 37 -7.42 12.88 1.05
CA VAL A 37 -7.34 14.30 1.47
C VAL A 37 -8.52 15.16 0.99
N PRO A 38 -8.89 15.18 -0.31
CA PRO A 38 -10.03 15.97 -0.77
C PRO A 38 -11.40 15.40 -0.36
N MET A 39 -11.48 14.16 0.10
CA MET A 39 -12.71 13.46 0.49
C MET A 39 -12.88 13.38 2.02
N LEU A 40 -12.04 14.06 2.80
CA LEU A 40 -12.14 14.06 4.27
C LEU A 40 -13.52 14.58 4.71
N GLY A 41 -14.23 13.77 5.52
CA GLY A 41 -15.59 14.04 5.97
C GLY A 41 -16.70 13.44 5.09
N GLU A 42 -16.35 12.80 3.96
CA GLU A 42 -17.27 11.96 3.20
C GLU A 42 -17.46 10.57 3.85
N ASP A 43 -18.39 9.80 3.31
CA ASP A 43 -18.64 8.42 3.77
C ASP A 43 -17.43 7.52 3.51
N THR A 44 -17.02 6.76 4.53
CA THR A 44 -15.84 5.89 4.46
C THR A 44 -15.95 4.86 3.32
N GLU A 45 -17.14 4.37 3.01
CA GLU A 45 -17.32 3.41 1.91
C GLU A 45 -17.13 4.06 0.54
N ASP A 46 -17.46 5.34 0.40
CA ASP A 46 -17.23 6.08 -0.84
C ASP A 46 -15.74 6.40 -1.02
N ILE A 47 -15.04 6.74 0.07
CA ILE A 47 -13.57 6.85 0.07
C ILE A 47 -12.94 5.51 -0.32
N LYS A 48 -13.37 4.39 0.28
CA LYS A 48 -12.89 3.03 -0.05
C LYS A 48 -13.06 2.70 -1.52
N LYS A 49 -14.23 3.00 -2.11
CA LYS A 49 -14.48 2.79 -3.54
C LYS A 49 -13.61 3.67 -4.43
N ALA A 50 -13.42 4.94 -4.07
CA ALA A 50 -12.58 5.86 -4.83
C ALA A 50 -11.12 5.38 -4.86
N VAL A 51 -10.58 5.00 -3.70
CA VAL A 51 -9.23 4.45 -3.57
C VAL A 51 -9.10 3.12 -4.31
N ASP A 52 -10.04 2.18 -4.16
CA ASP A 52 -10.00 0.89 -4.87
C ASP A 52 -10.03 1.08 -6.40
N THR A 53 -10.84 2.02 -6.88
CA THR A 53 -10.95 2.34 -8.31
C THR A 53 -9.65 2.90 -8.87
N GLU A 54 -9.10 3.93 -8.22
CA GLU A 54 -7.85 4.54 -8.71
C GLU A 54 -6.67 3.59 -8.55
N CYS A 55 -6.63 2.82 -7.46
CA CYS A 55 -5.62 1.78 -7.25
C CYS A 55 -5.65 0.75 -8.39
N LYS A 56 -6.81 0.18 -8.69
CA LYS A 56 -6.93 -0.81 -9.78
C LYS A 56 -6.51 -0.22 -11.12
N LYS A 57 -6.84 1.05 -11.37
CA LYS A 57 -6.45 1.74 -12.60
C LYS A 57 -4.94 1.96 -12.68
N GLU A 58 -4.29 2.37 -11.61
CA GLU A 58 -2.85 2.64 -11.58
C GLU A 58 -2.03 1.34 -11.66
N PHE A 59 -2.46 0.31 -10.91
CA PHE A 59 -1.71 -0.93 -10.72
C PHE A 59 -2.21 -2.11 -11.55
N HIS A 60 -3.09 -1.90 -12.55
CA HIS A 60 -3.61 -3.01 -13.38
C HIS A 60 -2.52 -3.77 -14.14
N SER A 61 -1.40 -3.10 -14.45
CA SER A 61 -0.29 -3.67 -15.22
C SER A 61 0.64 -4.53 -14.35
N ILE A 62 0.52 -4.46 -13.02
CA ILE A 62 1.31 -5.26 -12.09
C ILE A 62 0.63 -6.62 -11.89
N PRO A 63 1.37 -7.74 -11.96
CA PRO A 63 0.84 -9.05 -11.61
C PRO A 63 0.20 -9.03 -10.22
N PHE A 64 -1.05 -9.45 -10.12
CA PHE A 64 -1.87 -9.41 -8.90
C PHE A 64 -2.15 -8.01 -8.32
N GLY A 65 -1.76 -6.92 -8.99
CA GLY A 65 -1.93 -5.55 -8.49
C GLY A 65 -3.36 -5.19 -8.13
N THR A 66 -4.34 -5.59 -8.95
CA THR A 66 -5.76 -5.36 -8.66
C THR A 66 -6.29 -6.13 -7.45
N GLN A 67 -5.72 -7.30 -7.14
CA GLN A 67 -6.05 -8.07 -5.94
C GLN A 67 -5.37 -7.46 -4.70
N GLU A 68 -4.13 -7.01 -4.84
CA GLU A 68 -3.43 -6.28 -3.78
C GLU A 68 -4.13 -4.95 -3.48
N CYS A 69 -4.66 -4.24 -4.46
CA CYS A 69 -5.50 -3.05 -4.26
C CYS A 69 -6.67 -3.31 -3.32
N LYS A 70 -7.41 -4.40 -3.57
CA LYS A 70 -8.53 -4.77 -2.70
C LYS A 70 -8.05 -5.05 -1.28
N LYS A 71 -6.97 -5.84 -1.12
CA LYS A 71 -6.39 -6.13 0.20
C LYS A 71 -5.90 -4.87 0.90
N PHE A 72 -5.30 -3.94 0.18
CA PHE A 72 -4.80 -2.69 0.72
C PHE A 72 -5.96 -1.84 1.24
N VAL A 73 -7.02 -1.67 0.45
CA VAL A 73 -8.21 -0.93 0.87
C VAL A 73 -8.84 -1.57 2.11
N ASP A 74 -8.99 -2.90 2.12
CA ASP A 74 -9.63 -3.62 3.22
C ASP A 74 -8.80 -3.57 4.53
N ASN A 75 -7.47 -3.50 4.46
CA ASN A 75 -6.59 -3.69 5.63
C ASN A 75 -5.77 -2.46 6.03
N LYS A 76 -5.59 -1.48 5.14
CA LYS A 76 -4.61 -0.38 5.29
C LYS A 76 -5.20 1.01 5.12
N LEU A 77 -6.37 1.13 4.49
CA LEU A 77 -6.96 2.44 4.22
C LEU A 77 -7.53 3.12 5.47
N ASP A 78 -8.19 2.38 6.37
CA ASP A 78 -8.79 2.96 7.57
C ASP A 78 -7.76 3.70 8.46
N PRO A 79 -6.55 3.15 8.72
CA PRO A 79 -5.48 3.89 9.40
C PRO A 79 -5.03 5.17 8.68
N ILE A 80 -5.01 5.18 7.33
CA ILE A 80 -4.64 6.37 6.54
C ILE A 80 -5.67 7.48 6.74
N ILE A 81 -6.95 7.14 6.67
CA ILE A 81 -8.06 8.08 6.91
C ILE A 81 -7.94 8.66 8.32
N HIS A 82 -7.77 7.80 9.33
CA HIS A 82 -7.66 8.22 10.72
C HIS A 82 -6.46 9.15 10.98
N GLU A 83 -5.30 8.89 10.38
CA GLU A 83 -4.14 9.79 10.50
C GLU A 83 -4.41 11.17 9.90
N LEU A 84 -5.05 11.21 8.73
CA LEU A 84 -5.42 12.47 8.07
C LEU A 84 -6.49 13.25 8.86
N GLU A 85 -7.50 12.57 9.40
CA GLU A 85 -8.53 13.18 10.27
C GLU A 85 -7.93 13.77 11.55
N ASN A 86 -6.88 13.14 12.10
CA ASN A 86 -6.15 13.64 13.27
C ASN A 86 -5.13 14.74 12.94
N GLY A 87 -5.07 15.19 11.68
CA GLY A 87 -4.22 16.30 11.25
C GLY A 87 -2.77 15.92 10.99
N THR A 88 -2.44 14.63 10.84
CA THR A 88 -1.11 14.24 10.33
C THR A 88 -0.94 14.80 8.92
N ALA A 89 0.22 15.43 8.66
CA ALA A 89 0.50 16.00 7.36
C ALA A 89 0.48 14.90 6.27
N PRO A 90 -0.16 15.14 5.11
CA PRO A 90 -0.26 14.13 4.05
C PRO A 90 1.09 13.51 3.62
N SER A 91 2.18 14.29 3.67
CA SER A 91 3.53 13.81 3.36
C SER A 91 4.07 12.78 4.35
N ASP A 92 3.55 12.78 5.58
CA ASP A 92 4.12 12.05 6.71
C ASP A 92 3.32 10.80 7.06
N VAL A 93 2.08 10.68 6.56
CA VAL A 93 1.16 9.57 6.88
C VAL A 93 1.79 8.21 6.57
N CYS A 94 2.32 8.02 5.37
CA CYS A 94 2.83 6.72 4.94
C CYS A 94 4.08 6.29 5.73
N THR A 95 4.96 7.25 6.03
CA THR A 95 6.15 7.01 6.88
C THR A 95 5.74 6.72 8.32
N LYS A 96 4.76 7.45 8.85
CA LYS A 96 4.26 7.26 10.21
C LYS A 96 3.61 5.89 10.39
N LEU A 97 2.94 5.38 9.35
CA LEU A 97 2.33 4.06 9.34
C LEU A 97 3.31 2.93 8.97
N GLY A 98 4.58 3.25 8.69
CA GLY A 98 5.61 2.27 8.32
C GLY A 98 5.38 1.58 6.98
N MET A 99 4.57 2.20 6.10
CA MET A 99 4.39 1.76 4.71
C MET A 99 5.49 2.34 3.81
N CYS A 100 6.10 3.43 4.27
CA CYS A 100 7.38 3.98 3.87
C CYS A 100 8.17 4.25 5.18
#